data_AF-A0A2H0DZN4-F1
#
_entry.id   AF-A0A2H0DZN4-F1
#
_cell.length_a   1.000
_cell.length_b   1.000
_cell.length_c   1.000
_cell.angle_alpha   90.00
_cell.angle_beta   90.00
_cell.angle_gamma   90.00
#
_symmetry.space_group_name_H-M   'P 1'
#
loop_
_entity.id
_entity.type
_entity.pdbx_description
1 polymer ?
#
loop_
_entity_poly.entity_id
_entity_poly.type
_entity_poly.pdbx_seq_one_letter_code
_entity_poly.pdbx_strand_id
1 'polypeptide(L)' 'PQVRYRRLAVRAVRQLTPRQARARDIAEIEVSHKAGPIAIADYLVDNNGSLDQLHYQLDHLLANKNNV' A
#
# COMPACT_ATOMS: atom_id res chain seq x y z
N PRO A 1 3.33 -2.47 -8.32
CA PRO A 1 4.10 -1.20 -8.53
C PRO A 1 3.45 -0.21 -9.52
N GLN A 2 2.98 -0.69 -10.68
CA GLN A 2 2.47 0.17 -11.77
C GLN A 2 1.37 1.16 -11.32
N VAL A 3 0.32 0.66 -10.66
CA VAL A 3 -0.80 1.50 -10.17
C VAL A 3 -0.30 2.59 -9.21
N ARG A 4 0.55 2.22 -8.25
CA ARG A 4 1.18 3.17 -7.32
C ARG A 4 1.97 4.25 -8.05
N TYR A 5 2.79 3.89 -9.03
CA TYR A 5 3.63 4.85 -9.75
C TYR A 5 2.79 5.81 -10.59
N ARG A 6 1.73 5.32 -11.24
CA ARG A 6 0.75 6.18 -11.91
C ARG A 6 0.13 7.18 -10.94
N ARG A 7 -0.33 6.72 -9.77
CA ARG A 7 -0.91 7.59 -8.72
C ARG A 7 0.11 8.61 -8.20
N LEU A 8 1.36 8.22 -7.97
CA LEU A 8 2.43 9.10 -7.49
C LEU A 8 2.81 10.19 -8.51
N ALA A 9 2.78 9.87 -9.80
CA ALA A 9 3.12 10.80 -10.86
C ALA A 9 2.10 11.93 -11.02
N VAL A 10 0.81 11.67 -10.73
CA VAL A 10 -0.30 12.62 -10.96
C VAL A 10 -0.79 13.34 -9.71
N ARG A 11 -0.13 13.17 -8.54
CA ARG A 11 -0.53 13.86 -7.30
C ARG A 11 -0.54 15.37 -7.47
N ALA A 12 -1.48 16.08 -6.86
CA ALA A 12 -1.47 17.55 -6.92
C ALA A 12 -0.25 18.17 -6.21
N VAL A 13 0.26 17.51 -5.16
CA VAL A 13 1.38 17.97 -4.34
C VAL A 13 2.39 16.84 -4.16
N ARG A 14 3.69 17.16 -4.26
CA ARG A 14 4.82 16.20 -4.15
C ARG A 14 4.70 15.01 -5.12
N GLN A 15 4.54 15.34 -6.41
CA GLN A 15 4.65 14.34 -7.48
C GLN A 15 6.02 13.68 -7.48
N LEU A 16 6.06 12.41 -7.89
CA LEU A 16 7.32 11.68 -8.05
C LEU A 16 7.45 11.17 -9.48
N THR A 17 8.65 11.38 -10.04
CA THR A 17 9.08 10.68 -11.26
C THR A 17 9.20 9.17 -11.00
N PRO A 18 9.17 8.31 -12.04
CA PRO A 18 9.38 6.88 -11.88
C PRO A 18 10.69 6.52 -11.15
N ARG A 19 11.77 7.29 -11.37
CA ARG A 19 13.04 7.10 -10.68
C ARG A 19 12.93 7.40 -9.18
N GLN A 20 12.29 8.51 -8.82
CA GLN A 20 12.07 8.87 -7.41
C GLN A 20 11.13 7.89 -6.71
N ALA A 21 10.10 7.38 -7.39
CA ALA A 21 9.19 6.37 -6.85
C ALA A 21 9.93 5.05 -6.55
N ARG A 22 10.81 4.60 -7.46
CA ARG A 22 11.69 3.43 -7.21
C ARG A 22 12.64 3.65 -6.04
N ALA A 23 13.33 4.79 -6.02
CA ALA A 23 14.24 5.13 -4.92
C ALA A 23 13.51 5.17 -3.57
N ARG A 24 12.28 5.69 -3.56
CA ARG A 24 11.41 5.64 -2.39
C ARG A 24 11.08 4.21 -1.98
N ASP A 25 10.62 3.35 -2.88
CA ASP A 25 10.28 1.96 -2.54
C ASP A 25 11.48 1.24 -1.87
N ILE A 26 12.69 1.46 -2.36
CA ILE A 26 13.94 0.94 -1.77
C ILE A 26 14.15 1.51 -0.36
N ALA A 27 14.10 2.84 -0.21
CA ALA A 27 14.30 3.49 1.09
C ALA A 27 13.24 3.08 2.14
N GLU A 28 12.01 2.80 1.73
CA GLU A 28 10.95 2.34 2.63
C GLU A 28 11.25 0.93 3.17
N ILE A 29 11.85 0.06 2.36
CA ILE A 29 12.25 -1.30 2.73
C ILE A 29 13.52 -1.26 3.60
N GLU A 30 14.56 -0.58 3.13
CA GLU A 30 15.91 -0.67 3.67
C GLU A 30 16.19 0.35 4.78
N VAL A 31 15.70 1.59 4.64
CA VAL A 31 15.99 2.68 5.58
C VAL A 31 14.88 2.86 6.60
N SER A 32 13.62 2.76 6.18
CA SER A 32 12.45 2.83 7.07
C SER A 32 12.08 1.46 7.68
N HIS A 33 12.85 0.42 7.35
CA HIS A 33 12.73 -0.93 7.91
C HIS A 33 11.32 -1.55 7.80
N LYS A 34 10.58 -1.25 6.73
CA LYS A 34 9.20 -1.76 6.58
C LYS A 34 9.11 -3.24 6.24
N ALA A 35 10.20 -3.85 5.77
CA ALA A 35 10.21 -5.28 5.42
C ALA A 35 9.80 -6.18 6.59
N GLY A 36 10.30 -5.90 7.80
CA GLY A 36 9.97 -6.68 9.00
C GLY A 36 8.47 -6.69 9.30
N PRO A 37 7.85 -5.52 9.55
CA PRO A 37 6.40 -5.43 9.78
C PRO A 37 5.54 -5.99 8.63
N ILE A 38 5.97 -5.87 7.38
CA ILE A 38 5.25 -6.45 6.23
C ILE A 38 5.32 -7.99 6.27
N ALA A 39 6.47 -8.57 6.59
CA ALA A 39 6.68 -10.01 6.59
C ALA A 39 5.91 -10.75 7.67
N ILE A 40 5.56 -10.08 8.78
CA ILE A 40 4.84 -10.66 9.92
C ILE A 40 3.36 -10.26 9.98
N ALA A 41 2.84 -9.57 8.96
CA ALA A 41 1.45 -9.14 8.97
C ALA A 41 0.51 -10.33 8.80
N ASP A 42 -0.48 -10.47 9.69
CA ASP A 42 -1.50 -11.53 9.61
C ASP A 42 -2.44 -11.36 8.40
N TYR A 43 -2.54 -10.13 7.88
CA TYR A 43 -3.48 -9.77 6.83
C TYR A 43 -2.86 -8.82 5.80
N LEU A 44 -3.26 -8.98 4.54
CA LEU A 44 -2.90 -8.12 3.43
C LEU A 44 -4.17 -7.53 2.80
N VAL A 45 -4.18 -6.21 2.59
CA VAL A 45 -5.27 -5.50 1.88
C VAL A 45 -4.73 -4.97 0.55
N ASP A 46 -5.31 -5.38 -0.59
CA ASP A 46 -4.89 -4.89 -1.89
C ASP A 46 -5.68 -3.64 -2.32
N ASN A 47 -5.00 -2.50 -2.38
CA ASN A 47 -5.54 -1.22 -2.81
C ASN A 47 -5.22 -0.88 -4.28
N ASN A 48 -5.09 -1.88 -5.15
CA ASN A 48 -4.99 -1.64 -6.60
C ASN A 48 -6.35 -1.36 -7.27
N GLY A 49 -7.46 -1.68 -6.60
CA GLY A 49 -8.83 -1.52 -7.07
C GLY A 49 -9.45 -0.13 -6.87
N SER A 50 -10.78 -0.08 -6.88
CA SER A 50 -11.59 1.10 -6.54
C SER A 50 -11.65 1.33 -5.02
N LEU A 51 -12.14 2.51 -4.63
CA LEU A 51 -12.37 2.83 -3.22
C LEU A 51 -13.42 1.91 -2.58
N ASP A 52 -14.49 1.59 -3.31
CA ASP A 52 -15.53 0.67 -2.82
C ASP A 52 -14.97 -0.74 -2.59
N GLN A 53 -14.09 -1.21 -3.48
CA GLN A 53 -13.43 -2.51 -3.33
C GLN A 53 -12.50 -2.52 -2.11
N LEU A 54 -11.83 -1.40 -1.81
CA LEU A 54 -11.02 -1.25 -0.62
C LEU A 54 -11.88 -1.32 0.65
N HIS A 55 -13.00 -0.58 0.69
CA HIS A 55 -13.92 -0.60 1.82
C HIS A 55 -14.52 -1.98 2.05
N TYR A 56 -14.97 -2.64 0.98
CA TYR A 56 -15.48 -4.01 1.07
C TYR A 56 -14.47 -4.99 1.67
N GLN A 57 -13.19 -4.93 1.23
CA GLN A 57 -12.13 -5.78 1.79
C GLN A 57 -11.92 -5.51 3.28
N LEU A 58 -11.94 -4.24 3.69
CA LEU A 58 -11.75 -3.85 5.09
C LEU A 58 -12.92 -4.32 5.96
N ASP A 59 -14.16 -4.09 5.52
CA ASP A 59 -15.36 -4.47 6.26
C ASP A 59 -15.42 -5.98 6.46
N HIS A 60 -15.10 -6.76 5.42
CA HIS A 60 -15.04 -8.22 5.50
C HIS A 60 -13.92 -8.70 6.45
N LEU A 61 -12.75 -8.06 6.41
CA LEU A 61 -11.65 -8.36 7.34
C LEU A 61 -12.04 -8.10 8.80
N LEU A 62 -12.65 -6.95 9.07
CA LEU A 62 -13.03 -6.54 10.41
C LEU A 62 -14.18 -7.38 10.97
N ALA A 63 -15.17 -7.74 10.14
CA ALA A 63 -16.26 -8.62 10.55
C ALA A 63 -15.76 -10.02 10.97
N ASN A 64 -14.77 -10.57 10.23
CA ASN A 64 -14.20 -11.89 10.54
C ASN A 64 -13.34 -11.91 11.81
N LYS A 65 -12.76 -10.76 12.21
CA LYS A 65 -11.98 -10.66 13.45
C LYS A 65 -12.82 -10.74 14.73
N ASN A 66 -14.12 -10.43 14.66
CA ASN A 66 -15.00 -10.46 15.81
C ASN A 66 -15.50 -11.88 16.17
N ASN A 67 -15.07 -12.89 15.42
CA ASN A 67 -15.47 -14.30 15.58
C ASN A 67 -14.35 -15.19 16.15
N VAL A 68 -13.29 -14.60 16.73
CA VAL A 68 -12.17 -15.31 17.38
C VAL A 68 -12.03 -14.85 18.81
#